data_AF-A0A015KZA8-F1
#
_entry.id   AF-A0A015KZA8-F1
#
_cell.length_a   1.000
_cell.length_b   1.000
_cell.length_c   1.000
_cell.angle_alpha   90.00
_cell.angle_beta   90.00
_cell.angle_gamma   90.00
#
_symmetry.space_group_name_H-M   'P 1'
#
loop_
_entity.id
_entity.type
_entity.pdbx_description
1 polymer ?
#
loop_
_entity_poly.entity_id
_entity_poly.type
_entity_poly.pdbx_seq_one_letter_code
_entity_poly.pdbx_strand_id
1 'polypeptide(L)'
;MAYYFRRSVLPTRLVTRKDMLFQPQKFALRNSNHYLFQSPFSRYYTNSTPPPQEVSTSSSYLNKFAKATTKRLPNAILAKLVVAGVISLISTDLLYAWYRNRHNERLLNKTIEKGTRPKIDVLDDEFVPRPLVVNRLKQILQPDIKQSSYHVVCGEHGTGKTILTRIASREVGQGVIYVEIPSDPSDPSKINIEDFGDAFGESLNFKFEEHISFTAQLMKKILGGNGKVDARPKWKRALKAFKNAGAAYKAKYNKLPVIVYDNISGLVDVNPKVLDALQNDAKMNADHRKYIAVFVSSEGSVPRRMQGRSAISRAEEPIEIGDLTREESLDYLVNKRGIKTVSKDNKIDTTEAERLYELVGGRIVDLQSVAKKFLEGQNFEDIKKKQFIKAEDKLRTAKLLKGDEFYEVGKCVIKALLDSKELSRIAYEEFFKNRDEANKVLGLNVFAYHPEQNTVTFQSQLIESYVRENANIYLK
;
A
#
# COMPACT_ATOMS: atom_id res chain seq x y z
N MET A 1 -27.67 -49.47 22.09
CA MET A 1 -28.64 -48.94 23.08
C MET A 1 -29.08 -47.58 22.62
N ALA A 2 -30.38 -47.46 22.36
CA ALA A 2 -31.05 -46.25 21.91
C ALA A 2 -31.26 -45.26 23.05
N TYR A 3 -31.28 -43.95 22.74
CA TYR A 3 -32.23 -43.02 23.36
C TYR A 3 -32.59 -41.91 22.37
N TYR A 4 -33.88 -41.60 22.36
CA TYR A 4 -34.64 -40.77 21.43
C TYR A 4 -35.08 -39.45 22.12
N PHE A 5 -35.47 -38.46 21.29
CA PHE A 5 -36.29 -37.25 21.59
C PHE A 5 -35.67 -36.07 22.39
N ARG A 6 -35.78 -34.83 21.87
CA ARG A 6 -36.98 -33.97 21.94
C ARG A 6 -36.89 -32.73 21.04
N ARG A 7 -38.06 -32.30 20.56
CA ARG A 7 -38.35 -31.18 19.65
C ARG A 7 -38.80 -29.94 20.44
N SER A 8 -38.50 -28.76 19.88
CA SER A 8 -39.20 -27.46 19.93
C SER A 8 -39.50 -26.77 21.26
N VAL A 9 -39.06 -25.50 21.41
CA VAL A 9 -39.87 -24.37 21.90
C VAL A 9 -39.34 -23.05 21.30
N LEU A 10 -40.16 -22.37 20.49
CA LEU A 10 -40.06 -20.93 20.19
C LEU A 10 -40.63 -20.13 21.37
N PRO A 11 -40.15 -18.90 21.60
CA PRO A 11 -41.03 -17.85 22.09
C PRO A 11 -41.14 -16.70 21.08
N THR A 12 -42.33 -16.63 20.49
CA THR A 12 -42.99 -15.42 20.00
C THR A 12 -43.05 -14.34 21.08
N ARG A 13 -42.57 -13.13 20.76
CA ARG A 13 -43.18 -11.87 21.23
C ARG A 13 -43.03 -10.78 20.17
N LEU A 14 -44.10 -10.66 19.38
CA LEU A 14 -44.56 -9.42 18.77
C LEU A 14 -44.89 -8.41 19.89
N VAL A 15 -44.42 -7.17 19.78
CA VAL A 15 -45.20 -5.91 19.91
C VAL A 15 -44.25 -4.76 19.56
N THR A 16 -44.45 -4.09 18.43
CA THR A 16 -44.47 -2.61 18.39
C THR A 16 -45.35 -2.15 17.24
N ARG A 17 -46.31 -1.31 17.63
CA ARG A 17 -47.34 -0.64 16.84
C ARG A 17 -46.76 0.37 15.85
N LYS A 18 -47.42 0.42 14.68
CA LYS A 18 -47.85 1.59 13.90
C LYS A 18 -46.80 2.62 13.46
N ASP A 19 -46.54 2.59 12.15
CA ASP A 19 -46.83 3.65 11.19
C ASP A 19 -46.86 5.09 11.72
N MET A 20 -45.86 5.88 11.31
CA MET A 20 -46.10 7.25 10.85
C MET A 20 -45.18 7.61 9.69
N LEU A 21 -45.84 7.97 8.59
CA LEU A 21 -45.32 8.48 7.33
C LEU A 21 -44.47 9.73 7.54
N PHE A 22 -43.24 9.75 7.03
CA PHE A 22 -42.51 10.99 6.81
C PHE A 22 -42.97 11.64 5.49
N GLN A 23 -43.86 12.62 5.63
CA GLN A 23 -44.14 13.65 4.62
C GLN A 23 -42.94 14.62 4.51
N PRO A 24 -42.59 15.11 3.30
CA PRO A 24 -41.70 16.25 3.16
C PRO A 24 -42.45 17.56 3.40
N GLN A 25 -41.96 18.39 4.34
CA GLN A 25 -42.49 19.73 4.59
C GLN A 25 -42.17 20.67 3.43
N LYS A 26 -43.24 21.18 2.83
CA LYS A 26 -43.27 22.34 1.93
C LYS A 26 -43.01 23.61 2.75
N PHE A 27 -42.03 24.42 2.36
CA PHE A 27 -42.00 25.84 2.71
C PHE A 27 -42.42 26.66 1.51
N ALA A 28 -43.38 27.55 1.75
CA ALA A 28 -44.06 28.38 0.78
C ALA A 28 -43.30 29.68 0.50
N LEU A 29 -43.32 30.06 -0.78
CA LEU A 29 -43.01 31.38 -1.33
C LEU A 29 -43.97 32.45 -0.80
N ARG A 30 -43.47 33.68 -0.57
CA ARG A 30 -44.29 34.88 -0.69
C ARG A 30 -43.48 36.12 -1.14
N ASN A 31 -43.63 36.41 -2.44
CA ASN A 31 -43.75 37.70 -3.16
C ASN A 31 -43.04 38.98 -2.69
N SER A 32 -42.29 39.58 -3.62
CA SER A 32 -42.63 40.90 -4.20
C SER A 32 -41.90 41.15 -5.55
N ASN A 33 -42.68 41.52 -6.58
CA ASN A 33 -42.23 42.26 -7.79
C ASN A 33 -42.26 43.78 -7.42
N HIS A 34 -41.56 44.74 -8.05
CA HIS A 34 -41.52 45.09 -9.47
C HIS A 34 -40.48 46.22 -9.77
N TYR A 35 -39.96 46.22 -11.00
CA TYR A 35 -39.58 47.36 -11.88
C TYR A 35 -38.32 48.24 -11.66
N LEU A 36 -37.44 48.15 -12.68
CA LEU A 36 -36.92 49.21 -13.58
C LEU A 36 -36.34 50.54 -13.05
N PHE A 37 -35.09 50.80 -13.46
CA PHE A 37 -34.54 52.05 -14.02
C PHE A 37 -33.54 51.58 -15.10
N GLN A 38 -33.57 51.84 -16.41
CA GLN A 38 -33.87 53.02 -17.25
C GLN A 38 -33.10 54.28 -16.80
N SER A 39 -31.95 54.60 -17.40
CA SER A 39 -31.77 55.38 -18.67
C SER A 39 -30.76 56.53 -18.35
N PRO A 40 -30.45 57.55 -19.18
CA PRO A 40 -30.50 57.74 -20.64
C PRO A 40 -29.28 58.53 -21.20
N PHE A 41 -29.28 58.72 -22.54
CA PHE A 41 -28.74 59.81 -23.39
C PHE A 41 -28.06 59.15 -24.62
N SER A 42 -28.41 59.41 -25.89
CA SER A 42 -29.40 60.29 -26.50
C SER A 42 -29.54 59.99 -28.00
N ARG A 43 -30.81 59.87 -28.44
CA ARG A 43 -31.45 60.53 -29.63
C ARG A 43 -30.99 60.20 -31.06
N TYR A 44 -31.87 59.53 -31.83
CA TYR A 44 -32.81 60.05 -32.88
C TYR A 44 -32.12 60.18 -34.26
N TYR A 45 -32.66 59.65 -35.37
CA TYR A 45 -33.94 60.02 -36.00
C TYR A 45 -34.55 58.90 -36.89
N THR A 46 -35.74 59.21 -37.35
CA THR A 46 -36.92 58.45 -37.80
C THR A 46 -36.98 57.96 -39.26
N ASN A 47 -37.81 56.92 -39.45
CA ASN A 47 -38.68 56.57 -40.59
C ASN A 47 -38.07 56.27 -41.97
N SER A 48 -38.37 55.07 -42.51
CA SER A 48 -39.16 54.79 -43.75
C SER A 48 -38.82 53.41 -44.33
N THR A 49 -39.80 52.80 -45.01
CA THR A 49 -39.89 51.49 -45.69
C THR A 49 -38.75 51.17 -46.70
N PRO A 50 -38.60 49.90 -47.17
CA PRO A 50 -37.31 49.30 -47.54
C PRO A 50 -36.92 49.44 -49.03
N PRO A 51 -35.64 49.21 -49.36
CA PRO A 51 -35.22 48.64 -50.63
C PRO A 51 -34.43 47.32 -50.44
N PRO A 52 -34.19 46.56 -51.52
CA PRO A 52 -34.13 45.11 -51.48
C PRO A 52 -32.75 44.53 -51.17
N GLN A 53 -32.80 43.27 -50.70
CA GLN A 53 -31.81 42.19 -50.79
C GLN A 53 -30.38 42.56 -51.22
N GLU A 54 -29.42 42.20 -50.38
CA GLU A 54 -28.26 41.46 -50.88
C GLU A 54 -27.73 40.45 -49.84
N VAL A 55 -27.39 39.28 -50.36
CA VAL A 55 -27.13 38.02 -49.68
C VAL A 55 -25.63 37.78 -49.62
N SER A 56 -25.10 37.26 -48.52
CA SER A 56 -23.87 36.44 -48.56
C SER A 56 -23.74 35.60 -47.27
N THR A 57 -24.17 34.33 -47.25
CA THR A 57 -23.47 33.10 -47.70
C THR A 57 -22.40 32.58 -46.74
N SER A 58 -22.82 31.75 -45.78
CA SER A 58 -21.98 30.63 -45.30
C SER A 58 -22.78 29.41 -44.80
N SER A 59 -24.12 29.47 -44.70
CA SER A 59 -24.96 28.33 -44.31
C SER A 59 -25.39 27.39 -45.46
N SER A 60 -24.82 27.57 -46.67
CA SER A 60 -25.33 26.93 -47.89
C SER A 60 -24.76 25.55 -48.21
N TYR A 61 -23.61 25.15 -47.67
CA TYR A 61 -22.99 23.86 -48.05
C TYR A 61 -23.64 22.64 -47.37
N LEU A 62 -24.02 22.74 -46.09
CA LEU A 62 -24.75 21.67 -45.40
C LEU A 62 -26.23 21.62 -45.82
N ASN A 63 -26.85 22.79 -46.09
CA ASN A 63 -28.23 22.85 -46.57
C ASN A 63 -28.40 22.45 -48.04
N LYS A 64 -27.38 22.59 -48.90
CA LYS A 64 -27.44 22.09 -50.30
C LYS A 64 -27.38 20.56 -50.36
N PHE A 65 -26.61 19.90 -49.50
CA PHE A 65 -26.60 18.44 -49.43
C PHE A 65 -27.92 17.87 -48.86
N ALA A 66 -28.56 18.59 -47.93
CA ALA A 66 -29.85 18.18 -47.37
C ALA A 66 -31.04 18.40 -48.33
N LYS A 67 -30.98 19.39 -49.23
CA LYS A 67 -32.09 19.72 -50.16
C LYS A 67 -31.98 19.11 -51.56
N ALA A 68 -30.84 18.55 -51.96
CA ALA A 68 -30.70 17.92 -53.28
C ALA A 68 -31.04 16.41 -53.31
N THR A 69 -31.16 15.75 -52.15
CA THR A 69 -31.46 14.30 -52.04
C THR A 69 -32.91 13.97 -51.68
N THR A 70 -33.79 14.97 -51.58
CA THR A 70 -35.25 14.78 -51.37
C THR A 70 -36.02 14.39 -52.63
N LYS A 71 -35.33 13.89 -53.67
CA LYS A 71 -35.95 13.13 -54.76
C LYS A 71 -35.61 11.64 -54.62
N ARG A 72 -36.58 10.91 -54.04
CA ARG A 72 -36.81 9.45 -54.09
C ARG A 72 -35.58 8.55 -53.83
N LEU A 73 -35.19 8.42 -52.57
CA LEU A 73 -34.90 7.08 -52.05
C LEU A 73 -36.15 6.60 -51.31
N PRO A 74 -36.65 5.37 -51.55
CA PRO A 74 -37.69 4.77 -50.72
C PRO A 74 -37.28 4.86 -49.25
N ASN A 75 -38.20 5.22 -48.35
CA ASN A 75 -37.95 5.30 -46.90
C ASN A 75 -37.26 4.02 -46.36
N ALA A 76 -37.49 2.86 -46.99
CA ALA A 76 -36.82 1.61 -46.70
C ALA A 76 -35.30 1.62 -46.95
N ILE A 77 -34.81 2.33 -47.97
CA ILE A 77 -33.36 2.42 -48.26
C ILE A 77 -32.69 3.38 -47.28
N LEU A 78 -33.33 4.51 -46.94
CA LEU A 78 -32.83 5.45 -45.93
C LEU A 78 -32.73 4.76 -44.56
N ALA A 79 -33.75 3.99 -44.16
CA ALA A 79 -33.73 3.20 -42.94
C ALA A 79 -32.60 2.15 -42.95
N LYS A 80 -32.39 1.43 -44.07
CA LYS A 80 -31.29 0.47 -44.21
C LYS A 80 -29.91 1.13 -44.10
N LEU A 81 -29.73 2.35 -44.63
CA LEU A 81 -28.47 3.09 -44.52
C LEU A 81 -28.19 3.55 -43.08
N VAL A 82 -29.21 4.01 -42.35
CA VAL A 82 -29.08 4.35 -40.93
C VAL A 82 -28.70 3.12 -40.10
N VAL A 83 -29.37 1.98 -40.33
CA VAL A 83 -29.07 0.72 -39.66
C VAL A 83 -27.65 0.25 -40.00
N ALA A 84 -27.24 0.31 -41.26
CA ALA A 84 -25.87 -0.03 -41.69
C ALA A 84 -24.82 0.88 -41.05
N GLY A 85 -25.09 2.18 -40.94
CA GLY A 85 -24.22 3.14 -40.24
C GLY A 85 -24.05 2.80 -38.76
N VAL A 86 -25.14 2.45 -38.06
CA VAL A 86 -25.10 2.02 -36.66
C VAL A 86 -24.32 0.71 -36.50
N ILE A 87 -24.55 -0.28 -37.37
CA ILE A 87 -23.81 -1.56 -37.35
C ILE A 87 -22.31 -1.34 -37.61
N SER A 88 -21.96 -0.44 -38.53
CA SER A 88 -20.56 -0.10 -38.82
C SER A 88 -19.88 0.54 -37.62
N LEU A 89 -20.55 1.47 -36.92
CA LEU A 89 -20.04 2.06 -35.68
C LEU A 89 -19.84 1.02 -34.58
N ILE A 90 -20.82 0.12 -34.38
CA ILE A 90 -20.71 -0.99 -33.43
C ILE A 90 -19.51 -1.88 -33.78
N SER A 91 -19.35 -2.24 -35.05
CA SER A 91 -18.26 -3.12 -35.51
C SER A 91 -16.90 -2.47 -35.34
N THR A 92 -16.78 -1.17 -35.66
CA THR A 92 -15.53 -0.40 -35.53
C THR A 92 -15.11 -0.29 -34.06
N ASP A 93 -16.07 -0.04 -33.19
CA ASP A 93 -15.86 0.06 -31.75
C ASP A 93 -15.51 -1.30 -31.11
N LEU A 94 -16.14 -2.39 -31.53
CA LEU A 94 -15.76 -3.75 -31.12
C LEU A 94 -14.34 -4.11 -31.58
N LEU A 95 -13.96 -3.75 -32.80
CA LEU A 95 -12.61 -3.93 -33.32
C LEU A 95 -11.59 -3.11 -32.53
N TYR A 96 -11.91 -1.84 -32.22
CA TYR A 96 -11.06 -0.99 -31.38
C TYR A 96 -10.90 -1.55 -29.96
N ALA A 97 -12.00 -1.98 -29.33
CA ALA A 97 -11.98 -2.60 -28.01
C ALA A 97 -11.16 -3.91 -28.01
N TRP A 98 -11.32 -4.75 -29.05
CA TRP A 98 -10.52 -5.96 -29.21
C TRP A 98 -9.03 -5.64 -29.37
N TYR A 99 -8.69 -4.66 -30.21
CA TYR A 99 -7.31 -4.21 -30.41
C TYR A 99 -6.69 -3.68 -29.11
N ARG A 100 -7.42 -2.82 -28.37
CA ARG A 100 -7.00 -2.27 -27.08
C ARG A 100 -6.78 -3.37 -26.05
N ASN A 101 -7.73 -4.29 -25.91
CA ASN A 101 -7.61 -5.43 -24.99
C ASN A 101 -6.36 -6.27 -25.30
N ARG A 102 -6.15 -6.59 -26.59
CA ARG A 102 -4.99 -7.38 -27.00
C ARG A 102 -3.68 -6.63 -26.82
N HIS A 103 -3.66 -5.32 -27.02
CA HIS A 103 -2.50 -4.48 -26.73
C HIS A 103 -2.18 -4.46 -25.23
N ASN A 104 -3.18 -4.26 -24.38
CA ASN A 104 -3.01 -4.26 -22.92
C ASN A 104 -2.54 -5.61 -22.40
N GLU A 105 -3.11 -6.72 -22.91
CA GLU A 105 -2.69 -8.08 -22.54
C GLU A 105 -1.22 -8.33 -22.91
N ARG A 106 -0.79 -7.88 -24.10
CA ARG A 106 0.61 -7.95 -24.52
C ARG A 106 1.52 -7.13 -23.61
N LEU A 107 1.08 -5.93 -23.23
CA LEU A 107 1.84 -5.04 -22.36
C LEU A 107 2.02 -5.64 -20.97
N LEU A 108 0.93 -6.16 -20.39
CA LEU A 108 0.91 -6.86 -19.11
C LEU A 108 1.82 -8.10 -19.12
N ASN A 109 1.71 -8.96 -20.14
CA ASN A 109 2.57 -10.13 -20.29
C ASN A 109 4.04 -9.69 -20.37
N LYS A 110 4.35 -8.69 -21.21
CA LYS A 110 5.71 -8.13 -21.32
C LYS A 110 6.23 -7.58 -19.99
N THR A 111 5.38 -6.96 -19.17
CA THR A 111 5.75 -6.50 -17.82
C THR A 111 6.16 -7.68 -16.93
N ILE A 112 5.36 -8.75 -16.88
CA ILE A 112 5.72 -9.95 -16.08
C ILE A 112 6.99 -10.61 -16.62
N GLU A 113 7.15 -10.71 -17.94
CA GLU A 113 8.36 -11.29 -18.53
C GLU A 113 9.63 -10.52 -18.16
N LYS A 114 9.57 -9.18 -18.11
CA LYS A 114 10.74 -8.35 -17.77
C LYS A 114 10.94 -8.15 -16.26
N GLY A 115 9.85 -8.24 -15.51
CA GLY A 115 9.71 -7.74 -14.14
C GLY A 115 9.68 -6.22 -14.04
N THR A 116 9.33 -5.72 -12.85
CA THR A 116 9.24 -4.27 -12.59
C THR A 116 10.59 -3.59 -12.47
N ARG A 117 11.62 -4.31 -11.98
CA ARG A 117 12.99 -3.81 -11.77
C ARG A 117 13.01 -2.43 -11.09
N PRO A 118 12.63 -2.35 -9.80
CA PRO A 118 12.46 -1.08 -9.11
C PRO A 118 13.74 -0.24 -9.12
N LYS A 119 13.57 1.08 -9.14
CA LYS A 119 14.68 2.03 -9.03
C LYS A 119 15.28 2.01 -7.62
N ILE A 120 16.59 2.22 -7.56
CA ILE A 120 17.34 2.28 -6.30
C ILE A 120 17.96 3.67 -6.29
N ASP A 121 17.31 4.58 -5.56
CA ASP A 121 17.72 5.98 -5.45
C ASP A 121 18.39 6.16 -4.08
N VAL A 122 19.57 5.55 -3.90
CA VAL A 122 20.36 5.63 -2.67
C VAL A 122 21.77 6.08 -3.06
N LEU A 123 22.31 7.04 -2.32
CA LEU A 123 23.68 7.51 -2.53
C LEU A 123 24.69 6.46 -2.04
N ASP A 124 25.83 6.33 -2.73
CA ASP A 124 26.84 5.31 -2.45
C ASP A 124 27.51 5.45 -1.06
N ASP A 125 27.47 6.66 -0.49
CA ASP A 125 27.95 6.99 0.85
C ASP A 125 26.94 6.66 1.96
N GLU A 126 25.67 6.44 1.60
CA GLU A 126 24.59 6.05 2.53
C GLU A 126 24.30 4.55 2.50
N PHE A 127 24.71 3.85 1.44
CA PHE A 127 24.43 2.43 1.27
C PHE A 127 25.48 1.53 1.94
N VAL A 128 24.99 0.58 2.74
CA VAL A 128 25.78 -0.49 3.35
C VAL A 128 25.45 -1.81 2.64
N PRO A 129 26.41 -2.45 1.94
CA PRO A 129 26.16 -3.69 1.22
C PRO A 129 25.93 -4.86 2.18
N ARG A 130 24.84 -5.62 1.97
CA ARG A 130 24.51 -6.85 2.74
C ARG A 130 24.32 -8.04 1.80
N PRO A 131 25.40 -8.58 1.20
CA PRO A 131 25.30 -9.57 0.12
C PRO A 131 24.64 -10.88 0.57
N LEU A 132 24.84 -11.31 1.83
CA LEU A 132 24.21 -12.52 2.38
C LEU A 132 22.67 -12.40 2.40
N VAL A 133 22.15 -11.26 2.86
CA VAL A 133 20.71 -10.99 2.89
C VAL A 133 20.14 -10.89 1.47
N VAL A 134 20.84 -10.17 0.58
CA VAL A 134 20.44 -10.04 -0.83
C VAL A 134 20.39 -11.41 -1.50
N ASN A 135 21.36 -12.29 -1.25
CA ASN A 135 21.38 -13.65 -1.80
C ASN A 135 20.20 -14.50 -1.27
N ARG A 136 19.88 -14.42 0.03
CA ARG A 136 18.70 -15.08 0.62
C ARG A 136 17.40 -14.58 -0.03
N LEU A 137 17.29 -13.26 -0.27
CA LEU A 137 16.14 -12.67 -0.97
C LEU A 137 16.07 -13.13 -2.44
N LYS A 138 17.20 -13.20 -3.15
CA LYS A 138 17.23 -13.67 -4.55
C LYS A 138 16.75 -15.12 -4.68
N GLN A 139 17.06 -15.98 -3.72
CA GLN A 139 16.59 -17.36 -3.69
C GLN A 139 15.06 -17.45 -3.65
N ILE A 140 14.39 -16.65 -2.79
CA ILE A 140 12.92 -16.66 -2.72
C ILE A 140 12.25 -15.97 -3.92
N LEU A 141 12.96 -15.05 -4.59
CA LEU A 141 12.48 -14.37 -5.81
C LEU A 141 12.71 -15.20 -7.08
N GLN A 142 13.43 -16.33 -6.99
CA GLN A 142 13.67 -17.26 -8.08
C GLN A 142 13.14 -18.67 -7.74
N PRO A 143 11.81 -18.81 -7.56
CA PRO A 143 11.22 -20.06 -7.11
C PRO A 143 11.33 -21.17 -8.17
N ASP A 144 11.49 -22.40 -7.69
CA ASP A 144 11.24 -23.59 -8.51
C ASP A 144 9.73 -23.76 -8.77
N ILE A 145 9.38 -24.43 -9.88
CA ILE A 145 8.00 -24.69 -10.25
C ILE A 145 7.23 -25.53 -9.21
N LYS A 146 7.95 -26.29 -8.36
CA LYS A 146 7.38 -27.12 -7.31
C LYS A 146 7.12 -26.37 -6.00
N GLN A 147 7.63 -25.14 -5.86
CA GLN A 147 7.50 -24.37 -4.62
C GLN A 147 6.04 -24.10 -4.30
N SER A 148 5.66 -24.33 -3.04
CA SER A 148 4.28 -24.28 -2.55
C SER A 148 4.16 -23.55 -1.22
N SER A 149 4.96 -22.51 -1.05
CA SER A 149 4.99 -21.65 0.13
C SER A 149 5.10 -20.18 -0.30
N TYR A 150 4.50 -19.27 0.46
CA TYR A 150 4.76 -17.84 0.35
C TYR A 150 5.76 -17.40 1.42
N HIS A 151 6.36 -16.22 1.22
CA HIS A 151 7.42 -15.72 2.09
C HIS A 151 6.98 -14.46 2.83
N VAL A 152 7.54 -14.25 4.01
CA VAL A 152 7.41 -13.02 4.77
C VAL A 152 8.82 -12.52 5.05
N VAL A 153 9.11 -11.28 4.67
CA VAL A 153 10.32 -10.56 5.00
C VAL A 153 9.94 -9.51 6.04
N CYS A 154 10.50 -9.63 7.22
CA CYS A 154 10.18 -8.73 8.33
C CYS A 154 11.45 -8.12 8.92
N GLY A 155 11.25 -7.21 9.84
CA GLY A 155 12.30 -6.53 10.56
C GLY A 155 11.85 -5.13 10.93
N GLU A 156 12.52 -4.56 11.91
CA GLU A 156 12.12 -3.28 12.46
C GLU A 156 12.28 -2.13 11.45
N HIS A 157 11.52 -1.04 11.63
CA HIS A 157 11.60 0.10 10.73
C HIS A 157 13.03 0.66 10.65
N GLY A 158 13.52 0.96 9.44
CA GLY A 158 14.84 1.54 9.24
C GLY A 158 16.01 0.56 9.21
N THR A 159 15.80 -0.75 9.01
CA THR A 159 16.88 -1.76 8.81
C THR A 159 17.31 -1.97 7.35
N GLY A 160 16.71 -1.24 6.39
CA GLY A 160 17.07 -1.31 4.97
C GLY A 160 16.31 -2.36 4.14
N LYS A 161 15.25 -2.98 4.68
CA LYS A 161 14.43 -4.01 4.00
C LYS A 161 14.00 -3.65 2.58
N THR A 162 13.38 -2.48 2.41
CA THR A 162 12.90 -1.99 1.11
C THR A 162 14.06 -1.89 0.12
N ILE A 163 15.18 -1.29 0.51
CA ILE A 163 16.37 -1.15 -0.36
C ILE A 163 16.91 -2.52 -0.76
N LEU A 164 17.11 -3.44 0.19
CA LEU A 164 17.64 -4.77 -0.08
C LEU A 164 16.69 -5.60 -0.96
N THR A 165 15.39 -5.48 -0.75
CA THR A 165 14.38 -6.18 -1.57
C THR A 165 14.28 -5.59 -2.97
N ARG A 166 14.41 -4.27 -3.13
CA ARG A 166 14.51 -3.62 -4.44
C ARG A 166 15.76 -4.07 -5.20
N ILE A 167 16.91 -4.14 -4.54
CA ILE A 167 18.17 -4.67 -5.11
C ILE A 167 17.94 -6.09 -5.62
N ALA A 168 17.47 -6.99 -4.75
CA ALA A 168 17.22 -8.38 -5.13
C ALA A 168 16.21 -8.50 -6.29
N SER A 169 15.12 -7.72 -6.25
CA SER A 169 14.10 -7.71 -7.31
C SER A 169 14.61 -7.17 -8.64
N ARG A 170 15.49 -6.16 -8.61
CA ARG A 170 16.12 -5.60 -9.82
C ARG A 170 17.13 -6.57 -10.42
N GLU A 171 17.94 -7.21 -9.59
CA GLU A 171 18.96 -8.18 -10.02
C GLU A 171 18.35 -9.46 -10.58
N VAL A 172 17.27 -9.97 -9.97
CA VAL A 172 16.51 -11.09 -10.52
C VAL A 172 15.77 -10.68 -11.79
N GLY A 173 15.01 -9.57 -11.70
CA GLY A 173 14.26 -8.98 -12.80
C GLY A 173 13.14 -9.88 -13.31
N GLN A 174 13.46 -10.83 -14.18
CA GLN A 174 12.48 -11.64 -14.92
C GLN A 174 11.49 -12.35 -13.99
N GLY A 175 10.19 -12.17 -14.24
CA GLY A 175 9.12 -12.82 -13.48
C GLY A 175 8.80 -12.19 -12.13
N VAL A 176 9.50 -11.13 -11.70
CA VAL A 176 9.27 -10.48 -10.39
C VAL A 176 8.50 -9.17 -10.57
N ILE A 177 7.32 -9.11 -9.96
CA ILE A 177 6.51 -7.89 -9.87
C ILE A 177 6.63 -7.32 -8.47
N TYR A 178 7.29 -6.17 -8.37
CA TYR A 178 7.41 -5.39 -7.14
C TYR A 178 6.26 -4.38 -7.05
N VAL A 179 5.44 -4.48 -6.00
CA VAL A 179 4.36 -3.56 -5.69
C VAL A 179 4.71 -2.83 -4.40
N GLU A 180 4.97 -1.54 -4.52
CA GLU A 180 5.17 -0.66 -3.36
C GLU A 180 3.82 -0.11 -2.91
N ILE A 181 3.45 -0.40 -1.67
CA ILE A 181 2.22 0.13 -1.10
C ILE A 181 2.49 1.58 -0.69
N PRO A 182 1.75 2.55 -1.27
CA PRO A 182 1.97 3.95 -0.99
C PRO A 182 1.72 4.22 0.50
N SER A 183 2.52 5.12 1.05
CA SER A 183 2.26 5.74 2.36
C SER A 183 2.06 7.22 2.09
N ASP A 184 0.97 7.81 2.61
CA ASP A 184 0.83 9.26 2.55
C ASP A 184 1.83 9.89 3.53
N PRO A 185 2.80 10.69 3.05
CA PRO A 185 3.79 11.33 3.92
C PRO A 185 3.19 12.38 4.86
N SER A 186 1.98 12.87 4.58
CA SER A 186 1.26 13.85 5.39
C SER A 186 0.32 13.23 6.42
N ASP A 187 -0.14 12.00 6.19
CA ASP A 187 -0.96 11.23 7.13
C ASP A 187 -0.75 9.72 6.92
N PRO A 188 0.23 9.09 7.61
CA PRO A 188 0.51 7.66 7.49
C PRO A 188 -0.68 6.75 7.82
N SER A 189 -1.70 7.29 8.52
CA SER A 189 -2.93 6.57 8.86
C SER A 189 -3.99 6.57 7.75
N LYS A 190 -3.75 7.31 6.66
CA LYS A 190 -4.64 7.39 5.49
C LYS A 190 -3.98 6.81 4.24
N ILE A 191 -3.89 5.49 4.18
CA ILE A 191 -3.72 4.81 2.89
C ILE A 191 -5.10 4.55 2.32
N ASN A 192 -5.44 5.09 1.15
CA ASN A 192 -6.65 4.66 0.48
C ASN A 192 -6.41 3.28 -0.15
N ILE A 193 -7.34 2.34 0.06
CA ILE A 193 -7.32 1.01 -0.58
C ILE A 193 -7.30 1.15 -2.11
N GLU A 194 -7.85 2.25 -2.63
CA GLU A 194 -7.78 2.60 -4.04
C GLU A 194 -6.36 2.92 -4.49
N ASP A 195 -5.57 3.64 -3.68
CA ASP A 195 -4.17 3.96 -3.99
C ASP A 195 -3.30 2.70 -4.06
N PHE A 196 -3.53 1.73 -3.16
CA PHE A 196 -2.91 0.41 -3.29
C PHE A 196 -3.30 -0.28 -4.61
N GLY A 197 -4.57 -0.18 -4.99
CA GLY A 197 -5.04 -0.71 -6.26
C GLY A 197 -4.37 -0.03 -7.45
N ASP A 198 -4.20 1.28 -7.41
CA ASP A 198 -3.54 2.08 -8.44
C ASP A 198 -2.04 1.73 -8.52
N ALA A 199 -1.32 1.70 -7.40
CA ALA A 199 0.09 1.29 -7.35
C ALA A 199 0.30 -0.14 -7.87
N PHE A 200 -0.61 -1.07 -7.56
CA PHE A 200 -0.56 -2.42 -8.10
C PHE A 200 -0.86 -2.44 -9.60
N GLY A 201 -1.84 -1.66 -10.08
CA GLY A 201 -2.11 -1.49 -11.50
C GLY A 201 -0.91 -0.94 -12.27
N GLU A 202 -0.28 0.11 -11.76
CA GLU A 202 0.91 0.74 -12.32
C GLU A 202 2.09 -0.23 -12.41
N SER A 203 2.34 -0.99 -11.34
CA SER A 203 3.38 -2.03 -11.29
C SER A 203 3.21 -3.09 -12.38
N LEU A 204 1.98 -3.33 -12.83
CA LEU A 204 1.65 -4.27 -13.91
C LEU A 204 1.58 -3.61 -15.29
N ASN A 205 1.66 -2.28 -15.37
CA ASN A 205 1.26 -1.50 -16.54
C ASN A 205 -0.18 -1.83 -16.98
N PHE A 206 -1.04 -2.06 -15.98
CA PHE A 206 -2.43 -2.44 -16.14
C PHE A 206 -3.32 -1.20 -16.05
N LYS A 207 -4.06 -0.94 -17.13
CA LYS A 207 -5.06 0.12 -17.14
C LYS A 207 -6.38 -0.45 -16.64
N PHE A 208 -6.92 0.17 -15.60
CA PHE A 208 -8.30 -0.06 -15.17
C PHE A 208 -9.23 0.50 -16.23
N GLU A 209 -9.57 -0.31 -17.24
CA GLU A 209 -10.48 0.13 -18.29
C GLU A 209 -11.90 0.28 -17.72
N GLU A 210 -12.22 1.49 -17.26
CA GLU A 210 -13.59 1.92 -16.95
C GLU A 210 -14.31 2.44 -18.21
N HIS A 211 -13.64 2.43 -19.36
CA HIS A 211 -14.23 2.78 -20.64
C HIS A 211 -15.04 1.62 -21.20
N ILE A 212 -16.26 1.45 -20.66
CA ILE A 212 -17.36 0.92 -21.44
C ILE A 212 -17.46 1.82 -22.67
N SER A 213 -17.20 1.28 -23.86
CA SER A 213 -17.19 2.05 -25.09
C SER A 213 -18.49 2.85 -25.29
N PHE A 214 -18.45 3.94 -26.04
CA PHE A 214 -19.64 4.77 -26.31
C PHE A 214 -20.82 3.93 -26.84
N THR A 215 -20.50 2.93 -27.66
CA THR A 215 -21.46 1.99 -28.22
C THR A 215 -21.94 0.96 -27.20
N ALA A 216 -21.09 0.48 -26.29
CA ALA A 216 -21.53 -0.37 -25.17
C ALA A 216 -22.41 0.41 -24.17
N GLN A 217 -22.21 1.71 -24.01
CA GLN A 217 -23.13 2.60 -23.29
C GLN A 217 -24.45 2.84 -24.05
N LEU A 218 -24.40 2.93 -25.38
CA LEU A 218 -25.58 3.07 -26.24
C LEU A 218 -26.42 1.78 -26.29
N MET A 219 -25.79 0.62 -26.48
CA MET A 219 -26.39 -0.72 -26.35
C MET A 219 -26.98 -0.91 -24.95
N LYS A 220 -26.30 -0.46 -23.89
CA LYS A 220 -26.82 -0.46 -22.51
C LYS A 220 -28.11 0.37 -22.37
N LYS A 221 -28.19 1.52 -23.04
CA LYS A 221 -29.36 2.41 -23.01
C LYS A 221 -30.53 1.89 -23.86
N ILE A 222 -30.26 1.13 -24.92
CA ILE A 222 -31.26 0.61 -25.86
C ILE A 222 -31.75 -0.81 -25.51
N LEU A 223 -30.88 -1.69 -25.03
CA LEU A 223 -31.16 -3.12 -24.74
C LEU A 223 -31.35 -3.43 -23.24
N GLY A 224 -31.34 -2.43 -22.35
CA GLY A 224 -31.59 -2.63 -20.91
C GLY A 224 -30.52 -3.46 -20.19
N GLY A 225 -29.34 -3.63 -20.77
CA GLY A 225 -28.25 -4.39 -20.17
C GLY A 225 -27.72 -3.69 -18.92
N ASN A 226 -27.87 -4.31 -17.75
CA ASN A 226 -27.24 -3.88 -16.50
C ASN A 226 -25.71 -4.06 -16.58
N GLY A 227 -25.04 -3.21 -17.37
CA GLY A 227 -23.59 -3.09 -17.40
C GLY A 227 -23.11 -2.56 -16.07
N LYS A 228 -22.90 -3.47 -15.11
CA LYS A 228 -22.26 -3.20 -13.84
C LYS A 228 -20.81 -2.86 -14.16
N VAL A 229 -20.41 -1.62 -13.89
CA VAL A 229 -18.99 -1.31 -13.67
C VAL A 229 -18.47 -2.38 -12.73
N ASP A 230 -17.29 -2.95 -13.03
CA ASP A 230 -16.71 -3.97 -12.17
C ASP A 230 -16.45 -3.36 -10.78
N ALA A 231 -17.41 -3.56 -9.89
CA ALA A 231 -17.46 -3.00 -8.54
C ALA A 231 -16.42 -3.64 -7.61
N ARG A 232 -15.59 -4.56 -8.13
CA ARG A 232 -14.48 -5.12 -7.37
C ARG A 232 -13.43 -4.03 -7.15
N PRO A 233 -12.85 -3.97 -5.93
CA PRO A 233 -11.72 -3.08 -5.64
C PRO A 233 -10.60 -3.22 -6.67
N LYS A 234 -9.97 -2.09 -7.03
CA LYS A 234 -8.90 -2.00 -8.04
C LYS A 234 -7.83 -3.08 -7.84
N TRP A 235 -7.35 -3.27 -6.61
CA TRP A 235 -6.33 -4.27 -6.30
C TRP A 235 -6.76 -5.72 -6.60
N LYS A 236 -8.05 -6.08 -6.45
CA LYS A 236 -8.56 -7.42 -6.83
C LYS A 236 -8.55 -7.61 -8.34
N ARG A 237 -8.82 -6.53 -9.09
CA ARG A 237 -8.76 -6.53 -10.56
C ARG A 237 -7.31 -6.68 -11.03
N ALA A 238 -6.38 -5.92 -10.45
CA ALA A 238 -4.94 -6.03 -10.71
C ALA A 238 -4.41 -7.43 -10.37
N LEU A 239 -4.78 -7.99 -9.22
CA LEU A 239 -4.41 -9.35 -8.82
C LEU A 239 -4.91 -10.40 -9.81
N LYS A 240 -6.16 -10.28 -10.29
CA LYS A 240 -6.69 -11.18 -11.34
C LYS A 240 -5.89 -11.06 -12.64
N ALA A 241 -5.55 -9.84 -13.04
CA ALA A 241 -4.73 -9.61 -14.24
C ALA A 241 -3.35 -10.24 -14.09
N PHE A 242 -2.69 -10.05 -12.95
CA PHE A 242 -1.41 -10.69 -12.62
C PHE A 242 -1.50 -12.22 -12.71
N LYS A 243 -2.52 -12.87 -12.14
CA LYS A 243 -2.68 -14.32 -12.23
C LYS A 243 -2.82 -14.82 -13.66
N ASN A 244 -3.58 -14.12 -14.49
CA ASN A 244 -3.78 -14.49 -15.89
C ASN A 244 -2.47 -14.42 -16.68
N ALA A 245 -1.77 -13.29 -16.58
CA ALA A 245 -0.49 -13.11 -17.25
C ALA A 245 0.62 -14.00 -16.65
N GLY A 246 0.54 -14.29 -15.36
CA GLY A 246 1.40 -15.24 -14.67
C GLY A 246 1.26 -16.67 -15.15
N ALA A 247 0.05 -17.09 -15.54
CA ALA A 247 -0.17 -18.39 -16.17
C ALA A 247 0.52 -18.48 -17.54
N ALA A 248 0.47 -17.41 -18.34
CA ALA A 248 1.20 -17.33 -19.61
C ALA A 248 2.72 -17.36 -19.40
N TYR A 249 3.22 -16.63 -18.40
CA TYR A 249 4.63 -16.67 -18.01
C TYR A 249 5.07 -18.08 -17.60
N LYS A 250 4.30 -18.76 -16.74
CA LYS A 250 4.58 -20.14 -16.30
C LYS A 250 4.64 -21.10 -17.48
N ALA A 251 3.70 -21.02 -18.41
CA ALA A 251 3.67 -21.87 -19.60
C ALA A 251 4.90 -21.65 -20.51
N LYS A 252 5.38 -20.40 -20.61
CA LYS A 252 6.51 -20.04 -21.47
C LYS A 252 7.88 -20.38 -20.88
N TYR A 253 8.07 -20.12 -19.59
CA TYR A 253 9.39 -20.21 -18.94
C TYR A 253 9.54 -21.38 -17.97
N ASN A 254 8.47 -22.15 -17.73
CA ASN A 254 8.45 -23.23 -16.75
C ASN A 254 8.89 -22.78 -15.34
N LYS A 255 8.55 -21.52 -14.98
CA LYS A 255 8.89 -20.87 -13.70
C LYS A 255 7.66 -20.16 -13.15
N LEU A 256 7.56 -20.08 -11.83
CA LEU A 256 6.48 -19.32 -11.19
C LEU A 256 6.82 -17.83 -11.20
N PRO A 257 5.86 -16.96 -11.56
CA PRO A 257 6.04 -15.53 -11.33
C PRO A 257 5.98 -15.24 -9.82
N VAL A 258 6.63 -14.15 -9.42
CA VAL A 258 6.69 -13.70 -8.03
C VAL A 258 6.06 -12.32 -7.92
N ILE A 259 5.27 -12.12 -6.87
CA ILE A 259 4.80 -10.79 -6.48
C ILE A 259 5.32 -10.41 -5.11
N VAL A 260 5.95 -9.26 -5.03
CA VAL A 260 6.44 -8.66 -3.78
C VAL A 260 5.49 -7.54 -3.40
N TYR A 261 4.90 -7.65 -2.21
CA TYR A 261 4.11 -6.58 -1.59
C TYR A 261 4.99 -5.88 -0.56
N ASP A 262 5.58 -4.75 -0.93
CA ASP A 262 6.39 -3.96 -0.02
C ASP A 262 5.54 -2.99 0.81
N ASN A 263 5.98 -2.75 2.04
CA ASN A 263 5.33 -1.89 3.01
C ASN A 263 3.88 -2.30 3.34
N ILE A 264 3.66 -3.60 3.54
CA ILE A 264 2.33 -4.16 3.82
C ILE A 264 1.73 -3.68 5.16
N SER A 265 2.57 -3.20 6.08
CA SER A 265 2.15 -2.69 7.38
C SER A 265 1.14 -1.54 7.24
N GLY A 266 1.32 -0.66 6.25
CA GLY A 266 0.39 0.42 5.99
C GLY A 266 -1.04 -0.04 5.65
N LEU A 267 -1.22 -1.24 5.07
CA LEU A 267 -2.57 -1.77 4.82
C LEU A 267 -3.24 -2.29 6.10
N VAL A 268 -2.46 -2.72 7.09
CA VAL A 268 -3.02 -3.27 8.33
C VAL A 268 -3.70 -2.19 9.15
N ASP A 269 -3.10 -1.00 9.18
CA ASP A 269 -3.62 0.14 9.95
C ASP A 269 -4.94 0.66 9.37
N VAL A 270 -5.11 0.62 8.05
CA VAL A 270 -6.33 1.07 7.37
C VAL A 270 -7.40 0.00 7.32
N ASN A 271 -7.06 -1.18 6.77
CA ASN A 271 -8.01 -2.26 6.59
C ASN A 271 -7.32 -3.62 6.66
N PRO A 272 -7.26 -4.22 7.85
CA PRO A 272 -6.56 -5.49 8.06
C PRO A 272 -7.20 -6.65 7.28
N LYS A 273 -8.45 -6.52 6.80
CA LYS A 273 -9.10 -7.52 5.94
C LYS A 273 -8.46 -7.61 4.55
N VAL A 274 -7.77 -6.57 4.09
CA VAL A 274 -7.04 -6.60 2.80
C VAL A 274 -5.83 -7.50 2.93
N LEU A 275 -5.01 -7.32 3.97
CA LEU A 275 -3.93 -8.25 4.29
C LEU A 275 -4.46 -9.67 4.40
N ASP A 276 -5.62 -9.82 5.05
CA ASP A 276 -6.19 -11.14 5.25
C ASP A 276 -6.59 -11.84 3.95
N ALA A 277 -7.14 -11.07 3.02
CA ALA A 277 -7.49 -11.55 1.70
C ALA A 277 -6.25 -11.89 0.87
N LEU A 278 -5.19 -11.07 0.94
CA LEU A 278 -3.93 -11.34 0.26
C LEU A 278 -3.24 -12.59 0.79
N GLN A 279 -3.21 -12.80 2.11
CA GLN A 279 -2.63 -14.00 2.73
C GLN A 279 -3.41 -15.26 2.37
N ASN A 280 -4.75 -15.21 2.39
CA ASN A 280 -5.60 -16.32 1.93
C ASN A 280 -5.37 -16.63 0.45
N ASP A 281 -5.21 -15.60 -0.37
CA ASP A 281 -4.89 -15.77 -1.78
C ASP A 281 -3.51 -16.43 -1.93
N ALA A 282 -2.48 -15.93 -1.25
CA ALA A 282 -1.14 -16.52 -1.25
C ALA A 282 -1.15 -18.00 -0.89
N LYS A 283 -1.91 -18.40 0.16
CA LYS A 283 -2.13 -19.81 0.52
C LYS A 283 -2.73 -20.61 -0.66
N MET A 284 -3.83 -20.14 -1.24
CA MET A 284 -4.48 -20.84 -2.36
C MET A 284 -3.58 -20.95 -3.59
N ASN A 285 -2.73 -19.96 -3.85
CA ASN A 285 -1.82 -20.00 -5.00
C ASN A 285 -0.60 -20.87 -4.74
N ALA A 286 -0.14 -20.96 -3.49
CA ALA A 286 0.85 -21.92 -3.04
C ALA A 286 0.35 -23.37 -3.22
N ASP A 287 -0.91 -23.66 -2.86
CA ASP A 287 -1.55 -24.96 -3.08
C ASP A 287 -1.60 -25.34 -4.57
N HIS A 288 -1.99 -24.38 -5.42
CA HIS A 288 -2.13 -24.59 -6.86
C HIS A 288 -0.86 -24.31 -7.67
N ARG A 289 0.25 -23.92 -7.01
CA ARG A 289 1.53 -23.52 -7.63
C ARG A 289 1.32 -22.54 -8.79
N LYS A 290 0.58 -21.45 -8.56
CA LYS A 290 0.27 -20.45 -9.61
C LYS A 290 1.30 -19.33 -9.66
N TYR A 291 1.71 -18.85 -8.49
CA TYR A 291 2.74 -17.82 -8.30
C TYR A 291 3.19 -17.85 -6.83
N ILE A 292 4.28 -17.16 -6.52
CA ILE A 292 4.76 -16.98 -5.14
C ILE A 292 4.52 -15.54 -4.68
N ALA A 293 3.99 -15.38 -3.46
CA ALA A 293 3.86 -14.08 -2.82
C ALA A 293 5.00 -13.87 -1.83
N VAL A 294 5.52 -12.64 -1.77
CA VAL A 294 6.48 -12.19 -0.75
C VAL A 294 5.90 -10.95 -0.09
N PHE A 295 5.68 -11.01 1.22
CA PHE A 295 5.19 -9.87 1.99
C PHE A 295 6.35 -9.22 2.71
N VAL A 296 6.63 -7.94 2.44
CA VAL A 296 7.64 -7.17 3.17
C VAL A 296 6.94 -6.26 4.16
N SER A 297 7.27 -6.39 5.44
CA SER A 297 6.68 -5.63 6.52
C SER A 297 7.76 -5.01 7.39
N SER A 298 7.58 -3.73 7.70
CA SER A 298 8.23 -3.12 8.87
C SER A 298 7.36 -3.42 10.07
N GLU A 299 7.95 -3.96 11.14
CA GLU A 299 7.30 -4.34 12.41
C GLU A 299 6.84 -5.79 12.54
N GLY A 300 6.80 -6.25 13.79
CA GLY A 300 6.23 -7.54 14.17
C GLY A 300 4.70 -7.62 14.08
N SER A 301 3.98 -6.52 13.82
CA SER A 301 2.50 -6.49 13.81
C SER A 301 1.89 -7.38 12.72
N VAL A 302 2.42 -7.30 11.50
CA VAL A 302 2.02 -8.12 10.35
C VAL A 302 2.32 -9.61 10.58
N PRO A 303 3.56 -10.05 10.89
CA PRO A 303 3.82 -11.47 11.10
C PRO A 303 3.02 -12.03 12.28
N ARG A 304 2.81 -11.27 13.38
CA ARG A 304 1.93 -11.70 14.48
C ARG A 304 0.49 -11.94 14.01
N ARG A 305 -0.08 -11.03 13.21
CA ARG A 305 -1.42 -11.20 12.64
C ARG A 305 -1.48 -12.43 11.73
N MET A 306 -0.48 -12.59 10.86
CA MET A 306 -0.41 -13.71 9.92
C MET A 306 -0.32 -15.06 10.64
N GLN A 307 0.46 -15.14 11.73
CA GLN A 307 0.64 -16.33 12.56
C GLN A 307 -0.67 -16.79 13.22
N GLY A 308 -1.57 -15.86 13.55
CA GLY A 308 -2.89 -16.19 14.11
C GLY A 308 -3.87 -16.83 13.13
N ARG A 309 -3.47 -17.10 11.88
CA ARG A 309 -4.39 -17.51 10.81
C ARG A 309 -3.97 -18.81 10.15
N SER A 310 -4.95 -19.59 9.72
CA SER A 310 -4.71 -20.91 9.08
C SER A 310 -3.90 -20.84 7.78
N ALA A 311 -3.79 -19.65 7.17
CA ALA A 311 -2.94 -19.42 6.01
C ALA A 311 -1.44 -19.44 6.35
N ILE A 312 -1.03 -19.34 7.62
CA ILE A 312 0.39 -19.48 8.02
C ILE A 312 0.96 -20.85 7.70
N SER A 313 0.12 -21.89 7.59
CA SER A 313 0.54 -23.25 7.19
C SER A 313 1.22 -23.34 5.82
N ARG A 314 1.10 -22.29 4.99
CA ARG A 314 1.77 -22.17 3.69
C ARG A 314 2.80 -21.03 3.65
N ALA A 315 3.12 -20.43 4.80
CA ALA A 315 4.26 -19.54 4.90
C ALA A 315 5.52 -20.38 5.12
N GLU A 316 6.61 -20.00 4.48
CA GLU A 316 7.95 -20.41 4.91
C GLU A 316 8.34 -19.66 6.21
N GLU A 317 9.45 -20.07 6.83
CA GLU A 317 10.02 -19.33 7.96
C GLU A 317 10.29 -17.87 7.56
N PRO A 318 9.87 -16.88 8.38
CA PRO A 318 10.09 -15.47 8.07
C PRO A 318 11.58 -15.17 7.94
N ILE A 319 11.93 -14.37 6.92
CA ILE A 319 13.28 -13.82 6.78
C ILE A 319 13.32 -12.53 7.57
N GLU A 320 14.10 -12.51 8.66
CA GLU A 320 14.26 -11.32 9.46
C GLU A 320 15.50 -10.52 9.04
N ILE A 321 15.29 -9.25 8.73
CA ILE A 321 16.36 -8.29 8.41
C ILE A 321 16.48 -7.35 9.61
N GLY A 322 17.39 -7.73 10.51
CA GLY A 322 17.75 -6.96 11.69
C GLY A 322 18.77 -5.86 11.41
N ASP A 323 19.26 -5.29 12.51
CA ASP A 323 20.30 -4.26 12.56
C ASP A 323 21.60 -4.72 11.90
N LEU A 324 22.46 -3.74 11.58
CA LEU A 324 23.83 -4.01 11.18
C LEU A 324 24.62 -4.57 12.38
N THR A 325 25.58 -5.43 12.07
CA THR A 325 26.58 -5.88 13.06
C THR A 325 27.41 -4.71 13.58
N ARG A 326 28.11 -4.89 14.70
CA ARG A 326 29.02 -3.86 15.23
C ARG A 326 30.07 -3.47 14.19
N GLU A 327 30.61 -4.46 13.50
CA GLU A 327 31.64 -4.29 12.47
C GLU A 327 31.10 -3.50 11.26
N GLU A 328 29.94 -3.89 10.72
CA GLU A 328 29.28 -3.16 9.62
C GLU A 328 28.92 -1.72 10.03
N SER A 329 28.49 -1.51 11.27
CA SER A 329 28.09 -0.19 11.79
C SER A 329 29.29 0.73 11.97
N LEU A 330 30.39 0.22 12.53
CA LEU A 330 31.62 0.99 12.71
C LEU A 330 32.29 1.28 11.37
N ASP A 331 32.32 0.31 10.44
CA ASP A 331 32.79 0.54 9.08
C ASP A 331 31.98 1.66 8.40
N TYR A 332 30.66 1.62 8.54
CA TYR A 332 29.79 2.69 8.04
C TYR A 332 30.12 4.06 8.67
N LEU A 333 30.21 4.17 9.99
CA LEU A 333 30.49 5.45 10.65
C LEU A 333 31.90 5.99 10.30
N VAL A 334 32.90 5.12 10.29
CA VAL A 334 34.32 5.51 10.13
C VAL A 334 34.69 5.70 8.66
N ASN A 335 34.40 4.71 7.82
CA ASN A 335 34.87 4.68 6.43
C ASN A 335 33.89 5.33 5.46
N LYS A 336 32.57 5.12 5.64
CA LYS A 336 31.56 5.75 4.77
C LYS A 336 31.24 7.19 5.18
N ARG A 337 31.03 7.43 6.47
CA ARG A 337 30.65 8.77 6.98
C ARG A 337 31.84 9.63 7.41
N GLY A 338 33.05 9.06 7.46
CA GLY A 338 34.26 9.81 7.78
C GLY A 338 34.35 10.27 9.24
N ILE A 339 33.63 9.63 10.16
CA ILE A 339 33.68 9.95 11.60
C ILE A 339 34.94 9.32 12.20
N LYS A 340 36.07 9.95 11.90
CA LYS A 340 37.36 9.63 12.46
C LYS A 340 38.14 10.90 12.70
N THR A 341 38.81 10.95 13.84
CA THR A 341 39.76 12.01 14.17
C THR A 341 41.18 11.46 13.99
N VAL A 342 42.14 12.35 13.74
CA VAL A 342 43.56 11.99 13.77
C VAL A 342 44.10 12.44 15.11
N SER A 343 44.50 11.48 15.95
CA SER A 343 45.14 11.77 17.22
C SER A 343 46.50 12.44 17.02
N LYS A 344 47.04 13.06 18.08
CA LYS A 344 48.36 13.75 18.05
C LYS A 344 49.51 12.85 17.59
N ASP A 345 49.36 11.54 17.73
CA ASP A 345 50.36 10.52 17.35
C ASP A 345 50.12 9.95 15.94
N ASN A 346 49.37 10.66 15.07
CA ASN A 346 48.98 10.22 13.72
C ASN A 346 48.17 8.91 13.66
N LYS A 347 47.61 8.46 14.78
CA LYS A 347 46.73 7.28 14.83
C LYS A 347 45.28 7.70 14.59
N ILE A 348 44.56 6.92 13.79
CA ILE A 348 43.12 7.07 13.57
C ILE A 348 42.42 6.81 14.91
N ASP A 349 41.67 7.80 15.37
CA ASP A 349 40.82 7.74 16.55
C ASP A 349 39.36 7.58 16.12
N THR A 350 38.76 6.47 16.56
CA THR A 350 37.38 6.07 16.25
C THR A 350 36.47 6.17 17.48
N THR A 351 36.94 6.77 18.58
CA THR A 351 36.24 6.82 19.87
C THR A 351 34.83 7.41 19.73
N GLU A 352 34.68 8.49 18.96
CA GLU A 352 33.36 9.11 18.73
C GLU A 352 32.43 8.21 17.92
N ALA A 353 32.93 7.48 16.92
CA ALA A 353 32.13 6.51 16.18
C ALA A 353 31.65 5.36 17.09
N GLU A 354 32.51 4.89 18.01
CA GLU A 354 32.14 3.87 18.99
C GLU A 354 31.05 4.38 19.95
N ARG A 355 31.19 5.60 20.48
CA ARG A 355 30.17 6.22 21.35
C ARG A 355 28.83 6.37 20.64
N LEU A 356 28.84 6.80 19.38
CA LEU A 356 27.62 6.92 18.58
C LEU A 356 26.98 5.55 18.35
N TYR A 357 27.76 4.52 18.06
CA TYR A 357 27.27 3.15 17.95
C TYR A 357 26.68 2.63 19.28
N GLU A 358 27.34 2.85 20.42
CA GLU A 358 26.83 2.45 21.73
C GLU A 358 25.51 3.15 22.08
N LEU A 359 25.31 4.37 21.61
CA LEU A 359 24.08 5.12 21.81
C LEU A 359 22.89 4.57 21.00
N VAL A 360 23.07 4.30 19.70
CA VAL A 360 21.95 3.97 18.79
C VAL A 360 21.96 2.56 18.21
N GLY A 361 23.04 1.81 18.38
CA GLY A 361 23.21 0.46 17.85
C GLY A 361 23.37 0.42 16.33
N GLY A 362 23.02 -0.72 15.74
CA GLY A 362 23.22 -1.00 14.31
C GLY A 362 22.07 -0.56 13.39
N ARG A 363 21.09 0.19 13.88
CA ARG A 363 19.95 0.63 13.07
C ARG A 363 20.40 1.69 12.06
N ILE A 364 20.41 1.37 10.76
CA ILE A 364 21.00 2.24 9.74
C ILE A 364 20.37 3.65 9.69
N VAL A 365 19.05 3.78 9.88
CA VAL A 365 18.39 5.11 9.93
C VAL A 365 18.82 5.92 11.16
N ASP A 366 19.04 5.27 12.31
CA ASP A 366 19.51 5.96 13.51
C ASP A 366 20.99 6.34 13.38
N LEU A 367 21.82 5.44 12.84
CA LEU A 367 23.22 5.70 12.48
C LEU A 367 23.34 6.89 11.51
N GLN A 368 22.53 6.93 10.45
CA GLN A 368 22.43 8.06 9.54
C GLN A 368 22.06 9.36 10.28
N SER A 369 21.07 9.30 11.17
CA SER A 369 20.60 10.46 11.94
C SER A 369 21.69 11.03 12.85
N VAL A 370 22.40 10.17 13.59
CA VAL A 370 23.48 10.63 14.50
C VAL A 370 24.72 11.08 13.74
N ALA A 371 25.10 10.36 12.67
CA ALA A 371 26.24 10.72 11.84
C ALA A 371 26.03 12.10 11.19
N LYS A 372 24.83 12.37 10.67
CA LYS A 372 24.49 13.69 10.11
C LYS A 372 24.66 14.80 11.14
N LYS A 373 24.07 14.65 12.34
CA LYS A 373 24.16 15.67 13.40
C LYS A 373 25.60 15.91 13.86
N PHE A 374 26.40 14.85 13.94
CA PHE A 374 27.81 14.95 14.31
C PHE A 374 28.62 15.71 13.25
N LEU A 375 28.41 15.39 11.96
CA LEU A 375 29.06 16.09 10.84
C LEU A 375 28.61 17.56 10.72
N GLU A 376 27.41 17.90 11.21
CA GLU A 376 26.94 19.29 11.36
C GLU A 376 27.61 20.04 12.54
N GLY A 377 28.54 19.41 13.26
CA GLY A 377 29.31 20.02 14.34
C GLY A 377 28.69 19.92 15.74
N GLN A 378 27.62 19.13 15.91
CA GLN A 378 27.05 18.91 17.24
C GLN A 378 27.94 17.96 18.06
N ASN A 379 28.16 18.28 19.34
CA ASN A 379 28.87 17.38 20.24
C ASN A 379 28.01 16.17 20.61
N PHE A 380 28.65 15.12 21.13
CA PHE A 380 28.01 13.87 21.50
C PHE A 380 26.88 14.06 22.53
N GLU A 381 27.07 14.87 23.56
CA GLU A 381 26.09 15.06 24.63
C GLU A 381 24.79 15.71 24.13
N ASP A 382 24.89 16.68 23.23
CA ASP A 382 23.73 17.32 22.60
C ASP A 382 22.97 16.33 21.70
N ILE A 383 23.70 15.49 20.96
CA ILE A 383 23.11 14.42 20.14
C ILE A 383 22.39 13.42 21.04
N LYS A 384 23.06 12.93 22.08
CA LYS A 384 22.53 11.99 23.07
C LYS A 384 21.24 12.50 23.70
N LYS A 385 21.26 13.73 24.21
CA LYS A 385 20.06 14.38 24.79
C LYS A 385 18.89 14.40 23.81
N LYS A 386 19.14 14.77 22.54
CA LYS A 386 18.09 14.77 21.50
C LYS A 386 17.56 13.37 21.19
N GLN A 387 18.40 12.33 21.19
CA GLN A 387 17.93 10.97 20.96
C GLN A 387 17.18 10.41 22.18
N PHE A 388 17.59 10.76 23.40
CA PHE A 388 16.90 10.37 24.63
C PHE A 388 15.51 10.99 24.75
N ILE A 389 15.32 12.23 24.30
CA ILE A 389 13.97 12.82 24.19
C ILE A 389 13.07 11.95 23.30
N LYS A 390 13.56 11.48 22.15
CA LYS A 390 12.78 10.58 21.28
C LYS A 390 12.48 9.23 21.93
N ALA A 391 13.43 8.68 22.69
CA ALA A 391 13.24 7.42 23.42
C ALA A 391 12.16 7.56 24.51
N GLU A 392 12.22 8.65 25.27
CA GLU A 392 11.22 9.00 26.27
C GLU A 392 9.84 9.23 25.66
N ASP A 393 9.77 9.96 24.54
CA ASP A 393 8.52 10.19 23.81
C ASP A 393 7.87 8.86 23.38
N LYS A 394 8.66 7.89 22.88
CA LYS A 394 8.17 6.55 22.55
C LYS A 394 7.62 5.82 23.78
N LEU A 395 8.34 5.86 24.92
CA LEU A 395 7.90 5.24 26.17
C LEU A 395 6.60 5.87 26.70
N ARG A 396 6.46 7.20 26.57
CA ARG A 396 5.25 7.94 26.92
C ARG A 396 4.08 7.58 26.02
N THR A 397 4.27 7.54 24.70
CA THR A 397 3.24 7.09 23.75
C THR A 397 2.83 5.65 24.02
N ALA A 398 3.77 4.81 24.44
CA ALA A 398 3.53 3.43 24.83
C ALA A 398 2.86 3.27 26.20
N LYS A 399 2.61 4.37 26.94
CA LYS A 399 2.00 4.36 28.28
C LYS A 399 2.80 3.53 29.28
N LEU A 400 4.13 3.63 29.22
CA LEU A 400 5.08 2.91 30.08
C LEU A 400 5.75 3.84 31.11
N LEU A 401 5.27 5.08 31.28
CA LEU A 401 5.76 6.00 32.30
C LEU A 401 4.92 5.92 33.57
N LYS A 402 5.46 6.42 34.68
CA LYS A 402 4.81 6.33 36.00
C LYS A 402 3.42 6.94 35.98
N GLY A 403 2.41 6.16 36.35
CA GLY A 403 1.00 6.56 36.38
C GLY A 403 0.20 6.16 35.13
N ASP A 404 0.87 5.62 34.10
CA ASP A 404 0.21 5.13 32.89
C ASP A 404 -0.29 3.68 33.01
N GLU A 405 -1.15 3.29 32.05
CA GLU A 405 -1.84 1.99 31.96
C GLU A 405 -0.89 0.77 32.05
N PHE A 406 0.26 0.83 31.37
CA PHE A 406 1.18 -0.32 31.25
C PHE A 406 2.44 -0.18 32.11
N TYR A 407 2.51 0.82 33.00
CA TYR A 407 3.72 1.11 33.76
C TYR A 407 4.26 -0.09 34.56
N GLU A 408 3.43 -0.70 35.41
CA GLU A 408 3.88 -1.80 36.29
C GLU A 408 4.31 -3.04 35.50
N VAL A 409 3.53 -3.43 34.49
CA VAL A 409 3.84 -4.58 33.63
C VAL A 409 5.09 -4.28 32.78
N GLY A 410 5.15 -3.08 32.22
CA GLY A 410 6.30 -2.57 31.46
C GLY A 410 7.59 -2.60 32.26
N LYS A 411 7.52 -2.18 33.53
CA LYS A 411 8.64 -2.23 34.47
C LYS A 411 9.16 -3.66 34.65
N CYS A 412 8.27 -4.63 34.81
CA CYS A 412 8.65 -6.05 34.91
C CYS A 412 9.33 -6.57 33.64
N VAL A 413 8.76 -6.26 32.47
CA VAL A 413 9.34 -6.65 31.17
C VAL A 413 10.71 -6.00 30.97
N ILE A 414 10.83 -4.70 31.22
CA ILE A 414 12.08 -3.94 31.11
C ILE A 414 13.15 -4.56 32.00
N LYS A 415 12.83 -4.85 33.26
CA LYS A 415 13.78 -5.47 34.19
C LYS A 415 14.26 -6.82 33.66
N ALA A 416 13.33 -7.67 33.24
CA ALA A 416 13.65 -8.98 32.70
C ALA A 416 14.54 -8.88 31.44
N LEU A 417 14.27 -7.92 30.55
CA LEU A 417 15.11 -7.67 29.36
C LEU A 417 16.49 -7.11 29.70
N LEU A 418 16.62 -6.27 30.73
CA LEU A 418 17.94 -5.80 31.17
C LEU A 418 18.80 -6.95 31.72
N ASP A 419 18.18 -7.91 32.40
CA ASP A 419 18.87 -9.06 33.00
C ASP A 419 19.24 -10.14 31.95
N SER A 420 18.36 -10.38 30.97
CA SER A 420 18.48 -11.49 30.01
C SER A 420 18.82 -11.10 28.58
N LYS A 421 18.75 -9.81 28.23
CA LYS A 421 18.79 -9.22 26.86
C LYS A 421 17.61 -9.58 25.96
N GLU A 422 17.10 -10.80 26.05
CA GLU A 422 15.98 -11.31 25.26
C GLU A 422 15.05 -12.19 26.10
N LEU A 423 13.77 -12.18 25.76
CA LEU A 423 12.77 -13.05 26.37
C LEU A 423 12.18 -13.96 25.30
N SER A 424 11.86 -15.20 25.66
CA SER A 424 10.98 -16.00 24.80
C SER A 424 9.62 -15.32 24.70
N ARG A 425 8.91 -15.49 23.58
CA ARG A 425 7.56 -14.94 23.42
C ARG A 425 6.61 -15.36 24.54
N ILE A 426 6.73 -16.60 25.02
CA ILE A 426 5.88 -17.13 26.10
C ILE A 426 6.18 -16.38 27.41
N ALA A 427 7.47 -16.26 27.77
CA ALA A 427 7.88 -15.53 28.97
C ALA A 427 7.44 -14.05 28.92
N TYR A 428 7.50 -13.42 27.74
CA TYR A 428 6.96 -12.08 27.55
C TYR A 428 5.43 -12.03 27.77
N GLU A 429 4.67 -12.96 27.18
CA GLU A 429 3.21 -13.02 27.31
C GLU A 429 2.75 -13.26 28.76
N GLU A 430 3.53 -13.95 29.59
CA GLU A 430 3.24 -14.24 31.00
C GLU A 430 3.20 -12.99 31.90
N PHE A 431 3.82 -11.87 31.49
CA PHE A 431 3.73 -10.61 32.21
C PHE A 431 2.35 -9.94 32.10
N PHE A 432 1.54 -10.34 31.12
CA PHE A 432 0.27 -9.69 30.79
C PHE A 432 -0.93 -10.56 31.21
N LYS A 433 -2.09 -9.94 31.39
CA LYS A 433 -3.32 -10.67 31.77
C LYS A 433 -3.80 -11.57 30.64
N ASN A 434 -3.55 -11.18 29.40
CA ASN A 434 -3.91 -11.92 28.21
C ASN A 434 -3.02 -11.54 27.02
N ARG A 435 -3.09 -12.34 25.96
CA ARG A 435 -2.29 -12.14 24.73
C ARG A 435 -2.64 -10.86 23.99
N ASP A 436 -3.88 -10.37 24.09
CA ASP A 436 -4.29 -9.15 23.38
C ASP A 436 -3.61 -7.91 23.98
N GLU A 437 -3.47 -7.88 25.31
CA GLU A 437 -2.73 -6.84 26.03
C GLU A 437 -1.23 -6.89 25.69
N ALA A 438 -0.64 -8.08 25.71
CA ALA A 438 0.77 -8.29 25.30
C ALA A 438 1.01 -7.81 23.86
N ASN A 439 0.11 -8.16 22.94
CA ASN A 439 0.16 -7.75 21.54
C ASN A 439 -0.06 -6.23 21.35
N LYS A 440 -0.91 -5.61 22.18
CA LYS A 440 -1.13 -4.16 22.19
C LYS A 440 0.16 -3.44 22.55
N VAL A 441 0.87 -3.88 23.59
CA VAL A 441 2.16 -3.28 23.99
C VAL A 441 3.26 -3.52 22.94
N LEU A 442 3.32 -4.71 22.32
CA LEU A 442 4.20 -4.95 21.18
C LEU A 442 3.87 -4.09 19.95
N GLY A 443 2.64 -3.58 19.84
CA GLY A 443 2.23 -2.66 18.79
C GLY A 443 2.67 -1.21 19.03
N LEU A 444 3.15 -0.88 20.24
CA LEU A 444 3.61 0.46 20.60
C LEU A 444 5.09 0.68 20.29
N ASN A 445 5.77 -0.32 19.70
CA ASN A 445 7.14 -0.22 19.16
C ASN A 445 8.21 0.24 20.18
N VAL A 446 8.04 -0.13 21.45
CA VAL A 446 9.09 -0.04 22.50
C VAL A 446 9.84 -1.36 22.65
N PHE A 447 9.14 -2.47 22.46
CA PHE A 447 9.69 -3.81 22.34
C PHE A 447 9.56 -4.30 20.90
N ALA A 448 10.48 -5.17 20.46
CA ALA A 448 10.43 -5.83 19.17
C ALA A 448 10.15 -7.32 19.35
N TYR A 449 9.39 -7.89 18.43
CA TYR A 449 9.18 -9.34 18.35
C TYR A 449 9.92 -9.88 17.12
N HIS A 450 10.80 -10.85 17.36
CA HIS A 450 11.65 -11.50 16.36
C HIS A 450 11.02 -12.84 15.96
N PRO A 451 10.24 -12.93 14.88
CA PRO A 451 9.51 -14.14 14.54
C PRO A 451 10.42 -15.30 14.09
N GLU A 452 11.64 -15.03 13.62
CA GLU A 452 12.60 -16.08 13.24
C GLU A 452 13.11 -16.84 14.49
N GLN A 453 13.29 -16.13 15.61
CA GLN A 453 13.78 -16.70 16.87
C GLN A 453 12.67 -16.95 17.91
N ASN A 454 11.47 -16.41 17.66
CA ASN A 454 10.35 -16.38 18.60
C ASN A 454 10.70 -15.72 19.95
N THR A 455 11.49 -14.65 19.90
CA THR A 455 11.95 -13.87 21.04
C THR A 455 11.44 -12.43 21.01
N VAL A 456 11.54 -11.75 22.14
CA VAL A 456 11.20 -10.34 22.34
C VAL A 456 12.41 -9.62 22.93
N THR A 457 12.75 -8.45 22.39
CA THR A 457 13.83 -7.58 22.88
C THR A 457 13.34 -6.14 23.03
N PHE A 458 14.23 -5.24 23.47
CA PHE A 458 14.06 -3.82 23.20
C PHE A 458 14.00 -3.54 21.70
N GLN A 459 13.17 -2.59 21.30
CA GLN A 459 12.97 -2.28 19.87
C GLN A 459 14.23 -1.71 19.18
N SER A 460 15.08 -1.03 19.95
CA SER A 460 16.35 -0.48 19.50
C SER A 460 17.31 -0.32 20.69
N GLN A 461 18.61 -0.29 20.40
CA GLN A 461 19.66 0.00 21.37
C GLN A 461 19.43 1.35 22.06
N LEU A 462 18.87 2.33 21.35
CA LEU A 462 18.55 3.64 21.91
C LEU A 462 17.57 3.56 23.09
N ILE A 463 16.53 2.73 22.99
CA ILE A 463 15.57 2.51 24.08
C ILE A 463 16.27 1.85 25.26
N GLU A 464 17.07 0.81 25.00
CA GLU A 464 17.83 0.12 26.04
C GLU A 464 18.80 1.08 26.76
N SER A 465 19.59 1.86 26.02
CA SER A 465 20.54 2.84 26.57
C SER A 465 19.85 3.90 27.41
N TYR A 466 18.70 4.43 26.95
CA TYR A 466 17.89 5.35 27.73
C TYR A 466 17.43 4.73 29.06
N VAL A 467 16.89 3.51 29.01
CA VAL A 467 16.38 2.81 30.20
C VAL A 467 17.50 2.48 31.18
N ARG A 468 18.68 2.07 30.71
CA ARG A 468 19.85 1.79 31.57
C ARG A 468 20.32 3.04 32.31
N GLU A 469 20.40 4.18 31.62
CA GLU A 469 20.80 5.44 32.26
C GLU A 469 19.74 6.00 33.21
N ASN A 470 18.46 5.71 32.93
CA ASN A 470 17.34 6.09 33.77
C ASN A 470 16.82 4.91 34.62
N ALA A 471 17.69 3.93 34.93
CA ALA A 471 17.31 2.70 35.60
C ALA A 471 16.65 2.95 36.97
N ASN A 472 16.96 4.08 37.63
CA ASN A 472 16.30 4.47 38.88
C ASN A 472 14.78 4.64 38.75
N ILE A 473 14.25 4.93 37.56
CA ILE A 473 12.82 5.06 37.30
C ILE A 473 12.16 3.67 37.16
N TYR A 474 12.91 2.69 36.64
CA TYR A 474 12.37 1.38 36.25
C TYR A 474 12.81 0.23 37.18
N LEU A 475 13.83 0.40 38.01
CA LEU A 475 14.37 -0.65 38.90
C LEU A 475 14.07 -0.41 40.38
N LYS A 476 13.69 0.82 40.75
CA LYS A 476 13.12 1.14 42.07
C LYS A 476 11.61 1.10 41.96
#